data_AF-A0A536N166-F1
#
_entry.id   AF-A0A536N166-F1
#
_cell.length_a   1.000
_cell.length_b   1.000
_cell.length_c   1.000
_cell.angle_alpha   90.00
_cell.angle_beta   90.00
_cell.angle_gamma   90.00
#
_symmetry.space_group_name_H-M   'P 1'
#
loop_
_entity.id
_entity.type
_entity.pdbx_description
1 polymer ?
#
loop_
_entity_poly.entity_id
_entity_poly.type
_entity_poly.pdbx_seq_one_letter_code
_entity_poly.pdbx_strand_id
1 'polypeptide(L)'
;MTMSSPKTLARIAGLLYLGTSVPFVFAVQVRSRIIEPADAAATVHNIRASATLFRVGLVADLVSWAGFLATALALYLLLKHANQLAAVAMVAFVAVMVAVGYSNTVNQYSAITIAMSAE
;
A
#
# COMPACT_ATOMS: atom_id res chain seq x y z
N MET A 1 -16.63 27.77 1.23
CA MET A 1 -15.94 26.53 1.63
C MET A 1 -15.55 26.66 3.10
N THR A 2 -16.24 25.96 3.99
CA THR A 2 -15.90 25.98 5.43
C THR A 2 -14.53 25.34 5.63
N MET A 3 -13.57 26.10 6.14
CA MET A 3 -12.28 25.54 6.54
C MET A 3 -12.55 24.50 7.64
N SER A 4 -12.28 23.23 7.35
CA SER A 4 -12.37 22.16 8.34
C SER A 4 -11.49 22.51 9.54
N SER A 5 -12.03 22.47 10.75
CA SER A 5 -11.25 22.67 11.99
C SER A 5 -10.02 21.74 11.99
N PRO A 6 -8.85 22.16 12.50
CA PRO A 6 -7.67 21.31 12.60
C PRO A 6 -7.95 19.95 13.26
N LYS A 7 -8.88 19.91 14.23
CA LYS A 7 -9.32 18.65 14.86
C LYS A 7 -10.03 17.71 13.89
N THR A 8 -10.88 18.24 13.02
CA THR A 8 -11.57 17.44 11.99
C THR A 8 -10.57 16.90 10.97
N LEU A 9 -9.62 17.72 10.53
CA LEU A 9 -8.60 17.31 9.58
C LEU A 9 -7.65 16.25 10.17
N ALA A 10 -7.27 16.39 11.45
CA ALA A 10 -6.49 15.37 12.15
C ALA A 10 -7.24 14.03 12.25
N ARG A 11 -8.56 14.06 12.52
CA ARG A 11 -9.38 12.84 12.54
C ARG A 11 -9.46 12.19 11.15
N ILE A 12 -9.65 12.98 10.10
CA ILE A 12 -9.65 12.47 8.71
C ILE A 12 -8.30 11.84 8.37
N ALA A 13 -7.19 12.54 8.64
CA ALA A 13 -5.85 12.01 8.39
C ALA A 13 -5.59 10.70 9.15
N GLY A 14 -5.98 10.64 10.43
CA GLY A 14 -5.86 9.42 11.23
C GLY A 14 -6.73 8.27 10.71
N LEU A 15 -7.98 8.54 10.32
CA LEU A 15 -8.87 7.52 9.75
C LEU A 15 -8.37 7.00 8.40
N LEU A 16 -7.86 7.89 7.53
CA LEU A 16 -7.24 7.51 6.27
C LEU A 16 -6.01 6.63 6.51
N TYR A 17 -5.15 7.03 7.46
CA TYR A 17 -3.96 6.27 7.80
C TYR A 17 -4.31 4.86 8.29
N LEU A 18 -5.22 4.74 9.26
CA LEU A 18 -5.64 3.45 9.81
C LEU A 18 -6.37 2.61 8.76
N GLY A 19 -7.33 3.19 8.04
CA GLY A 19 -8.10 2.52 7.00
C GLY A 19 -7.25 1.99 5.85
N THR A 20 -6.13 2.66 5.55
CA THR A 20 -5.15 2.24 4.55
C THR A 20 -4.16 1.21 5.09
N SER A 21 -3.76 1.35 6.36
CA SER A 21 -2.76 0.47 6.96
C SER A 21 -3.29 -0.97 7.16
N VAL A 22 -4.59 -1.13 7.43
CA VAL A 22 -5.21 -2.45 7.59
C VAL A 22 -5.08 -3.33 6.33
N PRO A 23 -5.55 -2.91 5.14
CA PRO A 23 -5.37 -3.70 3.91
C PRO A 23 -3.89 -3.90 3.55
N PHE A 24 -3.03 -2.90 3.82
CA PHE A 24 -1.59 -3.05 3.60
C PHE A 24 -0.99 -4.18 4.46
N VAL A 25 -1.27 -4.19 5.76
CA VAL A 25 -0.81 -5.23 6.68
C VAL A 25 -1.37 -6.59 6.26
N PHE A 26 -2.64 -6.66 5.88
CA PHE A 26 -3.23 -7.89 5.33
C PHE A 26 -2.45 -8.40 4.11
N ALA A 27 -2.16 -7.54 3.13
CA ALA A 27 -1.42 -7.91 1.92
C ALA A 27 0.01 -8.40 2.22
N VAL A 28 0.69 -7.76 3.18
CA VAL A 28 2.02 -8.20 3.66
C VAL A 28 1.92 -9.58 4.31
N GLN A 29 0.92 -9.81 5.16
CA GLN A 29 0.73 -11.10 5.82
C GLN A 29 0.44 -12.22 4.83
N VAL A 30 -0.44 -11.98 3.85
CA VAL A 30 -0.70 -12.93 2.75
C VAL A 30 0.60 -13.34 2.05
N ARG A 31 1.42 -12.36 1.66
CA ARG A 31 2.70 -12.62 0.98
C ARG A 31 3.68 -13.40 1.85
N SER A 32 3.78 -13.05 3.13
CA SER A 32 4.69 -13.72 4.09
C SER A 32 4.36 -15.20 4.32
N ARG A 33 3.13 -15.63 4.01
CA ARG A 33 2.66 -17.02 4.14
C ARG A 33 2.74 -17.81 2.83
N ILE A 34 2.83 -17.12 1.69
CA ILE A 34 2.79 -17.74 0.36
C ILE A 34 4.19 -17.81 -0.28
N ILE A 35 5.00 -16.77 -0.08
CA ILE A 35 6.32 -16.65 -0.72
C ILE A 35 7.37 -17.33 0.17
N GLU A 36 8.08 -18.29 -0.41
CA GLU A 36 9.22 -18.98 0.19
C GLU A 36 10.53 -18.49 -0.45
N PRO A 37 11.27 -17.56 0.17
CA PRO A 37 12.40 -16.88 -0.48
C PRO A 37 13.53 -17.81 -0.94
N ALA A 38 13.68 -18.97 -0.30
CA ALA A 38 14.72 -19.96 -0.61
C ALA A 38 14.25 -21.05 -1.59
N ASP A 39 12.95 -21.12 -1.92
CA ASP A 39 12.38 -22.16 -2.77
C ASP A 39 11.35 -21.58 -3.75
N ALA A 40 11.79 -21.40 -4.99
CA ALA A 40 10.96 -20.90 -6.07
C ALA A 40 9.85 -21.90 -6.47
N ALA A 41 10.11 -23.22 -6.39
CA ALA A 41 9.14 -24.23 -6.75
C ALA A 41 8.01 -24.28 -5.71
N ALA A 42 8.36 -24.24 -4.42
CA ALA A 42 7.40 -24.11 -3.33
C ALA A 42 6.58 -22.81 -3.45
N THR A 43 7.22 -21.68 -3.78
CA THR A 43 6.52 -20.40 -4.01
C THR A 43 5.48 -20.52 -5.14
N VAL A 44 5.84 -21.09 -6.29
CA VAL A 44 4.89 -21.30 -7.41
C VAL A 44 3.74 -22.19 -6.98
N HIS A 45 4.02 -23.29 -6.29
CA HIS A 45 2.99 -24.20 -5.78
C HIS A 45 2.03 -23.50 -4.81
N ASN A 46 2.56 -22.75 -3.84
CA ASN A 46 1.76 -22.02 -2.84
C ASN A 46 0.90 -20.93 -3.49
N ILE A 47 1.46 -20.20 -4.48
CA ILE A 47 0.70 -19.20 -5.24
C ILE A 47 -0.46 -19.86 -5.99
N ARG A 48 -0.26 -21.02 -6.63
CA ARG A 48 -1.35 -21.76 -7.30
C ARG A 48 -2.42 -22.20 -6.31
N ALA A 49 -1.99 -22.81 -5.20
CA ALA A 49 -2.89 -23.32 -4.16
C ALA A 49 -3.73 -22.20 -3.52
N SER A 50 -3.18 -20.98 -3.44
CA SER A 50 -3.82 -19.82 -2.81
C SER A 50 -4.05 -18.65 -3.78
N ALA A 51 -4.31 -18.92 -5.06
CA ALA A 51 -4.32 -17.90 -6.11
C ALA A 51 -5.31 -16.76 -5.84
N THR A 52 -6.52 -17.07 -5.36
CA THR A 52 -7.51 -16.06 -5.00
C THR A 52 -7.03 -15.17 -3.87
N LEU A 53 -6.44 -15.75 -2.83
CA LEU A 53 -5.92 -14.99 -1.68
C LEU A 53 -4.77 -14.08 -2.11
N PHE A 54 -3.88 -14.56 -2.97
CA PHE A 54 -2.79 -13.75 -3.53
C PHE A 54 -3.33 -12.57 -4.36
N ARG A 55 -4.36 -12.79 -5.20
CA ARG A 55 -5.03 -11.71 -5.95
C ARG A 55 -5.69 -10.68 -5.05
N VAL A 56 -6.36 -11.12 -3.98
CA VAL A 56 -6.98 -10.20 -3.00
C VAL A 56 -5.91 -9.39 -2.27
N GLY A 57 -4.79 -10.02 -1.89
CA GLY A 57 -3.63 -9.31 -1.33
C GLY A 57 -3.06 -8.26 -2.28
N LEU A 58 -2.96 -8.57 -3.58
CA LEU A 58 -2.52 -7.64 -4.60
C LEU A 58 -3.45 -6.42 -4.72
N VAL A 59 -4.77 -6.64 -4.77
CA VAL A 59 -5.75 -5.54 -4.79
C VAL A 59 -5.67 -4.70 -3.52
N ALA A 60 -5.48 -5.33 -2.36
CA ALA A 60 -5.31 -4.64 -1.10
C ALA A 60 -4.05 -3.75 -1.09
N ASP A 61 -2.92 -4.19 -1.65
CA ASP A 61 -1.73 -3.36 -1.86
C ASP A 61 -2.04 -2.15 -2.76
N LEU A 62 -2.69 -2.35 -3.91
CA LEU A 62 -3.03 -1.26 -4.85
C LEU A 62 -3.87 -0.15 -4.21
N VAL A 63 -4.90 -0.54 -3.44
CA VAL A 63 -5.76 0.40 -2.70
C VAL A 63 -4.97 1.11 -1.60
N SER A 64 -4.07 0.38 -0.93
CA SER A 64 -3.26 0.93 0.16
C SER A 64 -2.29 2.01 -0.35
N TRP A 65 -1.64 1.80 -1.49
CA TRP A 65 -0.73 2.81 -2.06
C TRP A 65 -1.44 4.14 -2.36
N ALA A 66 -2.64 4.09 -2.93
CA ALA A 66 -3.47 5.29 -3.14
C ALA A 66 -3.86 5.94 -1.80
N GLY A 67 -4.26 5.14 -0.81
CA GLY A 67 -4.65 5.62 0.51
C GLY A 67 -3.50 6.29 1.28
N PHE A 68 -2.26 5.82 1.13
CA PHE A 68 -1.10 6.46 1.74
C PHE A 68 -0.81 7.83 1.14
N LEU A 69 -0.96 7.98 -0.18
CA LEU A 69 -0.85 9.29 -0.82
C LEU A 69 -1.95 10.25 -0.34
N ALA A 70 -3.20 9.79 -0.27
CA ALA A 70 -4.31 10.58 0.26
C ALA A 70 -4.07 10.99 1.73
N THR A 71 -3.54 10.08 2.54
CA THR A 71 -3.13 10.35 3.93
C THR A 71 -2.06 11.43 4.00
N ALA A 72 -1.02 11.36 3.16
CA ALA A 72 0.04 12.36 3.12
C ALA A 72 -0.48 13.75 2.72
N LEU A 73 -1.41 13.82 1.77
CA LEU A 73 -2.06 15.09 1.39
C LEU A 73 -2.92 15.66 2.53
N ALA A 74 -3.65 14.81 3.26
CA ALA A 74 -4.41 15.24 4.44
C ALA A 74 -3.47 15.77 5.54
N LEU A 75 -2.35 15.08 5.78
CA LEU A 75 -1.31 15.52 6.72
C LEU A 75 -0.64 16.81 6.26
N TYR A 76 -0.42 17.01 4.95
CA TYR A 76 0.10 18.27 4.42
C TYR A 76 -0.82 19.44 4.77
N LEU A 77 -2.13 19.30 4.55
CA LEU A 77 -3.10 20.35 4.88
C LEU A 77 -3.11 20.67 6.39
N LEU A 78 -2.84 19.66 7.23
CA LEU A 78 -2.76 19.81 8.68
C LEU A 78 -1.46 20.49 9.12
N LEU A 79 -0.32 20.05 8.59
CA LEU A 79 1.01 20.38 9.08
C LEU A 79 1.68 21.56 8.36
N LYS A 80 1.17 21.99 7.19
CA LYS A 80 1.76 23.08 6.39
C LYS A 80 1.94 24.39 7.18
N HIS A 81 1.09 24.63 8.18
CA HIS A 81 1.14 25.84 9.01
C HIS A 81 2.29 25.81 10.03
N ALA A 82 2.79 24.63 10.39
CA ALA A 82 3.92 24.48 11.30
C ALA A 82 5.26 24.62 10.57
N ASN A 83 5.42 23.93 9.43
CA ASN A 83 6.55 24.10 8.54
C ASN A 83 6.18 23.61 7.13
N GLN A 84 6.07 24.54 6.18
CA GLN A 84 5.63 24.22 4.83
C GLN A 84 6.65 23.35 4.08
N LEU A 85 7.95 23.61 4.21
CA LEU A 85 8.99 22.85 3.53
C LEU A 85 9.01 21.39 3.99
N ALA A 86 8.94 21.16 5.30
CA ALA A 86 8.87 19.81 5.87
C ALA A 86 7.59 19.07 5.43
N ALA A 87 6.45 19.77 5.39
CA ALA A 87 5.19 19.18 4.94
C ALA A 87 5.24 18.78 3.44
N VAL A 88 5.86 19.61 2.58
CA VAL A 88 6.08 19.26 1.16
C VAL A 88 7.03 18.09 1.03
N ALA A 89 8.14 18.07 1.77
CA ALA A 89 9.10 16.98 1.75
C ALA A 89 8.46 15.64 2.14
N MET A 90 7.60 15.63 3.17
CA MET A 90 6.82 14.46 3.57
C MET A 90 5.95 13.93 2.41
N VAL A 91 5.20 14.81 1.73
CA VAL A 91 4.38 14.39 0.57
C VAL A 91 5.25 13.84 -0.55
N ALA A 92 6.39 14.48 -0.84
CA ALA A 92 7.31 14.03 -1.87
C ALA A 92 7.87 12.62 -1.57
N PHE A 93 8.31 12.37 -0.34
CA PHE A 93 8.79 11.05 0.07
C PHE A 93 7.69 9.98 0.02
N VAL A 94 6.47 10.31 0.46
CA VAL A 94 5.34 9.37 0.36
C VAL A 94 4.98 9.11 -1.09
N ALA A 95 5.01 10.11 -1.97
CA ALA A 95 4.75 9.92 -3.39
C ALA A 95 5.78 8.98 -4.04
N VAL A 96 7.07 9.12 -3.70
CA VAL A 96 8.12 8.19 -4.15
C VAL A 96 7.87 6.78 -3.60
N MET A 97 7.56 6.65 -2.30
CA MET A 97 7.22 5.37 -1.68
C MET A 97 6.05 4.68 -2.39
N VAL A 98 5.00 5.44 -2.72
CA VAL A 98 3.81 4.96 -3.43
C VAL A 98 4.15 4.50 -4.85
N ALA A 99 4.99 5.24 -5.58
CA ALA A 99 5.45 4.83 -6.90
C ALA A 99 6.26 3.53 -6.87
N VAL A 100 7.17 3.37 -5.90
CA VAL A 100 7.89 2.11 -5.65
C VAL A 100 6.92 0.99 -5.28
N GLY A 101 5.93 1.27 -4.44
CA GLY A 101 4.88 0.33 -4.06
C GLY A 101 4.07 -0.21 -5.24
N TYR A 102 3.64 0.67 -6.15
CA TYR A 102 2.97 0.26 -7.39
C TYR A 102 3.89 -0.58 -8.28
N SER A 103 5.16 -0.19 -8.42
CA SER A 103 6.16 -0.95 -9.19
C SER A 103 6.35 -2.37 -8.63
N ASN A 104 6.41 -2.50 -7.31
CA ASN A 104 6.47 -3.81 -6.64
C ASN A 104 5.21 -4.64 -6.88
N THR A 105 4.04 -3.99 -6.97
CA THR A 105 2.76 -4.66 -7.22
C THR A 105 2.70 -5.22 -8.66
N VAL A 106 3.32 -4.54 -9.62
CA VAL A 106 3.51 -5.07 -10.99
C VAL A 106 4.36 -6.34 -10.96
N ASN A 107 5.44 -6.37 -10.17
CA ASN A 107 6.27 -7.58 -10.01
C ASN A 107 5.47 -8.75 -9.41
N GLN A 108 4.59 -8.49 -8.43
CA GLN A 108 3.70 -9.51 -7.86
C GLN A 108 2.70 -10.03 -8.89
N TYR A 109 2.14 -9.16 -9.74
CA TYR A 109 1.25 -9.56 -10.83
C TYR A 109 1.95 -10.48 -11.84
N SER A 110 3.20 -10.16 -12.19
CA SER A 110 4.03 -11.02 -13.04
C SER A 110 4.27 -12.39 -12.38
N ALA A 111 4.56 -12.42 -11.08
CA ALA A 111 4.79 -13.66 -10.34
C ALA A 111 3.56 -14.60 -10.38
N ILE A 112 2.35 -14.09 -10.13
CA ILE A 112 1.15 -14.93 -10.23
C ILE A 112 0.84 -15.35 -11.67
N THR A 113 1.08 -14.48 -12.64
CA THR A 113 0.90 -14.83 -14.07
C THR A 113 1.78 -16.00 -14.46
N ILE A 114 3.08 -15.93 -14.13
CA ILE A 114 4.05 -17.00 -14.40
C ILE A 114 3.69 -18.28 -13.62
N ALA A 115 3.34 -18.14 -12.34
CA ALA A 115 2.96 -19.28 -11.53
C ALA A 115 1.76 -20.02 -12.12
N MET A 116 0.77 -19.31 -12.67
CA MET A 116 -0.42 -19.90 -13.29
C MET A 116 -0.19 -20.40 -14.73
N SER A 117 0.84 -19.93 -15.43
CA SER A 117 1.11 -20.31 -16.82
C SER A 117 2.06 -21.50 -16.98
N ALA A 118 2.87 -21.82 -15.95
CA ALA A 118 3.68 -23.03 -15.99
C ALA A 118 2.75 -24.25 -15.88
N GLU A 119 2.88 -25.23 -16.78
CA GLU A 119 2.20 -26.53 -16.65
C GLU A 119 2.98 -27.41 -15.67
#